data_AF-A0A529GP07-F1
#
_entry.id   AF-A0A529GP07-F1
#
_cell.length_a   1.000
_cell.length_b   1.000
_cell.length_c   1.000
_cell.angle_alpha   90.00
_cell.angle_beta   90.00
_cell.angle_gamma   90.00
#
_symmetry.space_group_name_H-M   'P 1'
#
loop_
_entity.id
_entity.type
_entity.pdbx_description
1 polymer ?
#
loop_
_entity_poly.entity_id
_entity_poly.type
_entity_poly.pdbx_seq_one_letter_code
_entity_poly.pdbx_strand_id
1 'polypeptide(L)' 'MSKLTFFDQNNLPEPRKGEPLPERRVDGDPRFLTWDIAQTADGQVRAGVWEVTPGAYR' A
#
# COMPACT_ATOMS: atom_id res chain seq x y z
N MET A 1 17.26 -11.36 -17.89
CA MET A 1 15.93 -11.32 -17.26
C MET A 1 15.53 -9.87 -17.10
N SER A 2 14.34 -9.48 -17.57
CA SER A 2 13.85 -8.11 -17.39
C SER A 2 13.64 -7.81 -15.91
N LYS A 3 13.97 -6.59 -15.47
CA LYS A 3 13.69 -6.11 -14.10
C LYS A 3 12.37 -5.32 -14.02
N LEU A 4 11.60 -5.31 -15.11
CA LEU A 4 10.32 -4.64 -15.18
C LEU A 4 9.21 -5.60 -14.75
N THR A 5 8.25 -5.08 -14.01
CA THR A 5 7.02 -5.78 -13.64
C THR A 5 5.81 -4.95 -14.06
N PHE A 6 4.66 -5.59 -14.17
CA PHE A 6 3.38 -4.93 -14.45
C PHE A 6 2.50 -4.96 -13.19
N PHE A 7 1.76 -3.88 -12.98
CA PHE A 7 0.76 -3.80 -11.93
C PHE A 7 -0.62 -3.98 -12.55
N ASP A 8 -1.13 -5.21 -12.51
CA ASP A 8 -2.48 -5.53 -12.97
C ASP A 8 -3.50 -5.25 -11.86
N GLN A 9 -4.26 -4.15 -12.01
CA GLN A 9 -5.25 -3.73 -11.03
C GLN A 9 -6.45 -4.68 -10.93
N ASN A 10 -6.68 -5.53 -11.95
CA ASN A 10 -7.77 -6.50 -11.94
C ASN A 10 -7.39 -7.81 -11.23
N ASN A 11 -6.11 -8.00 -10.89
CA ASN A 11 -5.59 -9.22 -10.30
C ASN A 11 -4.52 -8.92 -9.23
N LEU A 12 -4.93 -8.15 -8.22
CA LEU A 12 -4.09 -7.83 -7.07
C LEU A 12 -4.15 -8.97 -6.02
N PRO A 13 -3.05 -9.24 -5.28
CA PRO A 13 -3.06 -10.20 -4.18
C PRO A 13 -3.91 -9.69 -2.99
N GLU A 14 -3.96 -10.45 -1.89
CA GLU A 14 -4.59 -9.96 -0.66
C GLU A 14 -3.81 -8.75 -0.09
N PRO A 15 -4.45 -7.62 0.21
CA PRO A 15 -3.78 -6.47 0.78
C PRO A 15 -3.42 -6.64 2.25
N ARG A 16 -2.33 -6.00 2.68
CA ARG A 16 -2.16 -5.65 4.09
C ARG A 16 -3.07 -4.49 4.45
N LYS A 17 -3.83 -4.67 5.52
CA LYS A 17 -4.68 -3.64 6.13
C LYS A 17 -3.86 -2.79 7.09
N GLY A 18 -4.13 -1.49 7.09
CA GLY A 18 -3.53 -0.54 8.02
C GLY A 18 -4.46 0.64 8.30
N GLU A 19 -4.05 1.48 9.24
CA GLU A 19 -4.73 2.73 9.58
C GLU A 19 -3.70 3.73 10.14
N PRO A 20 -3.98 5.04 10.12
CA PRO A 20 -3.19 6.01 10.86
C PRO A 20 -3.22 5.68 12.35
N LEU A 21 -2.12 5.97 13.04
CA LEU A 21 -2.11 5.95 14.50
C LEU A 21 -3.20 6.89 15.04
N PRO A 22 -3.95 6.52 16.10
CA PRO A 22 -5.06 7.32 16.61
C PRO A 22 -4.70 8.79 16.87
N GLU A 23 -3.51 9.05 17.40
CA GLU A 23 -3.01 10.39 17.73
C GLU A 23 -2.60 11.25 16.51
N ARG A 24 -2.45 10.62 15.34
CA ARG A 24 -2.11 11.30 14.08
C ARG A 24 -3.32 11.64 13.22
N ARG A 25 -4.49 11.11 13.59
CA ARG A 25 -5.75 11.33 12.90
C ARG A 25 -6.22 12.76 13.10
N VAL A 26 -6.63 13.40 12.01
CA VAL A 26 -7.13 14.78 12.00
C VAL A 26 -8.62 14.81 11.67
N ASP A 27 -9.04 14.05 10.65
CA ASP A 27 -10.44 13.96 10.24
C ASP A 27 -10.79 12.58 9.64
N GLY A 28 -12.03 12.15 9.83
CA GLY A 28 -12.53 10.86 9.34
C GLY A 28 -11.88 9.63 10.00
N ASP A 29 -12.00 8.48 9.33
CA ASP A 29 -11.39 7.20 9.74
C ASP A 29 -10.68 6.55 8.53
N PRO A 30 -9.51 7.08 8.10
CA PRO A 30 -8.78 6.54 6.96
C PRO A 30 -8.38 5.08 7.20
N ARG A 31 -8.70 4.21 6.24
CA ARG A 31 -8.32 2.80 6.21
C ARG A 31 -7.41 2.58 5.01
N PHE A 32 -6.29 1.90 5.23
CA PHE A 32 -5.27 1.66 4.23
C PHE A 32 -5.34 0.23 3.73
N LEU A 33 -5.16 0.06 2.42
CA LEU A 33 -4.83 -1.22 1.80
C LEU A 33 -3.48 -1.08 1.07
N THR A 34 -2.59 -2.03 1.30
CA THR A 34 -1.26 -2.07 0.65
C THR A 34 -1.05 -3.40 -0.05
N TRP A 35 -0.78 -3.36 -1.35
CA TRP A 35 -0.42 -4.51 -2.17
C TRP A 35 1.04 -4.43 -2.55
N ASP A 36 1.90 -5.20 -1.87
CA ASP A 36 3.31 -5.34 -2.23
C ASP A 36 3.44 -6.29 -3.44
N ILE A 37 3.79 -5.78 -4.62
CA ILE A 37 3.79 -6.54 -5.89
C ILE A 37 5.20 -6.96 -6.31
N ALA A 38 6.18 -6.09 -6.12
CA ALA A 38 7.58 -6.37 -6.41
C ALA A 38 8.47 -6.00 -5.24
N GLN A 39 9.54 -6.76 -5.09
CA GLN A 39 10.59 -6.47 -4.13
C GLN A 39 11.96 -6.82 -4.73
N THR A 40 12.99 -6.08 -4.34
CA THR A 40 14.37 -6.47 -4.61
C THR A 40 14.70 -7.78 -3.88
N ALA A 41 15.69 -8.53 -4.36
CA ALA A 41 16.06 -9.81 -3.76
C ALA A 41 16.56 -9.67 -2.31
N ASP A 42 17.14 -8.52 -1.98
CA ASP A 42 17.55 -8.14 -0.62
C ASP A 42 16.41 -7.54 0.22
N GLY A 43 15.22 -7.35 -0.36
CA GLY A 43 14.03 -6.82 0.30
C GLY A 43 14.08 -5.35 0.68
N GLN A 44 15.13 -4.61 0.30
CA GLN A 44 15.30 -3.20 0.68
C GLN A 44 14.31 -2.27 -0.02
N VAL A 45 13.90 -2.62 -1.24
CA VAL A 45 12.93 -1.84 -2.01
C VAL A 45 11.72 -2.69 -2.30
N ARG A 46 10.54 -2.14 -2.04
CA ARG A 46 9.25 -2.69 -2.42
C ARG A 46 8.51 -1.69 -3.28
N ALA A 47 7.76 -2.21 -4.24
CA ALA A 47 6.91 -1.43 -5.13
C ALA A 47 5.56 -2.13 -5.27
N GLY A 48 4.51 -1.33 -5.40
CA GLY A 48 3.15 -1.85 -5.43
C GLY A 48 2.10 -0.75 -5.44
N VAL A 49 0.89 -1.12 -5.03
CA VAL A 49 -0.27 -0.22 -4.99
C VAL A 49 -0.64 0.07 -3.54
N TRP A 50 -1.05 1.31 -3.29
CA TRP A 50 -1.56 1.74 -2.00
C TRP A 50 -2.86 2.51 -2.19
N GLU A 51 -3.86 2.19 -1.37
CA GLU A 51 -5.17 2.82 -1.37
C GLU A 51 -5.52 3.30 0.05
N VAL A 52 -6.25 4.41 0.12
CA VAL A 52 -6.72 5.00 1.36
C VAL A 52 -8.16 5.49 1.21
N THR A 53 -9.02 5.17 2.18
CA THR A 53 -10.36 5.76 2.25
C THR A 53 -10.28 7.25 2.64
N PRO A 54 -11.28 8.08 2.27
CA PRO A 54 -11.25 9.51 2.58
C PRO A 54 -11.04 9.83 4.07
N GLY A 55 -10.25 10.88 4.33
CA GLY A 55 -9.98 11.46 5.64
C GLY A 55 -8.64 12.19 5.66
N ALA A 56 -8.18 12.62 6.84
CA ALA A 56 -6.94 13.39 7.01
C ALA A 56 -6.13 12.90 8.23
N TYR A 57 -4.81 12.87 8.09
CA TYR A 57 -3.86 12.50 9.13
C TYR A 57 -2.49 13.17 8.89
N ARG A 58 -1.64 13.26 9.92
CA ARG A 58 -0.32 13.94 9.88
C ARG A 58 0.83 13.09 10.39
#